data_AF-A0A6F8U4T9-F1
#
_entry.id   AF-A0A6F8U4T9-F1
#
_cell.length_a   1.000
_cell.length_b   1.000
_cell.length_c   1.000
_cell.angle_alpha   90.00
_cell.angle_beta   90.00
_cell.angle_gamma   90.00
#
_symmetry.space_group_name_H-M   'P 1'
#
loop_
_entity.id
_entity.type
_entity.pdbx_description
1 polymer ?
#
loop_
_entity_poly.entity_id
_entity_poly.type
_entity_poly.pdbx_seq_one_letter_code
_entity_poly.pdbx_strand_id
1 'polypeptide(L)'
;MFRQLTPLQPREHQQLRFNPRQPYDFAKGQMLIPLVAAEASRTAREMPIVFPQSGGLPQALVGVNRGQNMHVKEDTGHWIGRYIPAHIRRYPFMLAAVPGGKGSGSERQYIIQFDAEASHLERPDGLALFDDQGQATETLQQIQKVLTNLERENYRTLGLVAELEAIGLLAERQILVGEEGKGGKRLTGIRLVDEKALAALDDGTLAKLRTSGALALVYAHLMSLNNLKDGLLAQMTRTPDVADPPMSLDELFNEGDDDFAFDFDS
;
A
#
# COMPACT_ATOMS: atom_id res chain seq x y z
N MET A 1 6.94 11.60 -4.68
CA MET A 1 7.30 11.46 -3.26
C MET A 1 8.75 11.82 -3.06
N PHE A 2 9.70 10.99 -3.52
CA PHE A 2 11.13 11.33 -3.52
C PHE A 2 11.44 12.38 -4.60
N ARG A 3 12.22 13.41 -4.25
CA ARG A 3 12.62 14.48 -5.18
C ARG A 3 14.10 14.42 -5.53
N GLN A 4 14.97 14.25 -4.54
CA GLN A 4 16.42 14.20 -4.73
C GLN A 4 17.04 13.03 -3.96
N LEU A 5 17.31 11.92 -4.65
CA LEU A 5 17.92 10.75 -4.03
C LEU A 5 19.44 10.92 -3.88
N THR A 6 19.89 10.93 -2.62
CA THR A 6 21.31 11.02 -2.25
C THR A 6 21.74 9.77 -1.48
N PRO A 7 22.88 9.12 -1.84
CA PRO A 7 23.46 8.07 -1.02
C PRO A 7 23.85 8.56 0.38
N LEU A 8 23.46 7.81 1.41
CA LEU A 8 23.83 8.13 2.79
C LEU A 8 25.30 7.74 3.03
N GLN A 9 26.15 8.74 3.15
CA GLN A 9 27.58 8.59 3.39
C GLN A 9 27.99 9.10 4.79
N PRO A 10 28.72 8.33 5.62
CA PRO A 10 29.10 8.76 6.96
C PRO A 10 29.88 10.08 7.00
N ARG A 11 30.84 10.28 6.08
CA ARG A 11 31.70 11.48 6.06
C ARG A 11 30.94 12.74 5.69
N GLU A 12 30.02 12.65 4.73
CA GLU A 12 29.26 13.81 4.23
C GLU A 12 28.05 14.12 5.13
N HIS A 13 27.50 13.11 5.79
CA HIS A 13 26.22 13.20 6.49
C HIS A 13 26.34 13.00 8.01
N GLN A 14 27.53 13.16 8.60
CA GLN A 14 27.75 12.98 10.04
C GLN A 14 26.82 13.87 10.90
N GLN A 15 26.59 15.10 10.44
CA GLN A 15 25.72 16.07 11.11
C GLN A 15 24.24 15.91 10.74
N LEU A 16 23.90 15.01 9.82
CA LEU A 16 22.51 14.77 9.42
C LEU A 16 21.71 14.23 10.61
N ARG A 17 20.51 14.75 10.79
CA ARG A 17 19.59 14.37 11.85
C ARG A 17 18.25 13.98 11.24
N PHE A 18 17.57 13.02 11.84
CA PHE A 18 16.27 12.53 11.39
C PHE A 18 15.19 12.87 12.41
N ASN A 19 14.13 13.54 11.95
CA ASN A 19 12.93 13.79 12.71
C ASN A 19 11.75 13.01 12.11
N PRO A 20 11.24 11.98 12.80
CA PRO A 20 10.14 11.15 12.30
C PRO A 20 8.77 11.83 12.39
N ARG A 21 8.63 12.94 13.12
CA ARG A 21 7.35 13.63 13.34
C ARG A 21 7.17 14.74 12.31
N GLN A 22 6.86 14.37 11.08
CA GLN A 22 6.50 15.30 10.03
C GLN A 22 5.11 14.99 9.47
N PRO A 23 4.40 16.01 8.96
CA PRO A 23 3.20 15.79 8.15
C PRO A 23 3.50 14.93 6.91
N TYR A 24 2.47 14.29 6.37
CA TYR A 24 2.53 13.41 5.19
C TYR A 24 2.39 14.18 3.86
N ASP A 25 2.72 15.46 3.82
CA ASP A 25 2.62 16.31 2.61
C ASP A 25 3.37 15.71 1.41
N PHE A 26 4.48 15.02 1.66
CA PHE A 26 5.28 14.31 0.65
C PHE A 26 4.49 13.24 -0.13
N ALA A 27 3.38 12.75 0.45
CA ALA A 27 2.51 11.72 -0.12
C ALA A 27 1.26 12.28 -0.81
N LYS A 28 1.00 13.61 -0.76
CA LYS A 28 -0.20 14.26 -1.35
C LYS A 28 -0.40 13.95 -2.84
N GLY A 29 0.68 13.74 -3.58
CA GLY A 29 0.63 13.44 -5.01
C GLY A 29 0.39 11.97 -5.37
N GLN A 30 0.28 11.06 -4.39
CA GLN A 30 0.21 9.61 -4.64
C GLN A 30 -1.25 9.16 -4.81
N MET A 31 -1.59 8.61 -5.97
CA MET A 31 -2.90 7.98 -6.21
C MET A 31 -2.91 6.49 -5.84
N LEU A 32 -1.77 5.83 -6.05
CA LEU A 32 -1.55 4.41 -5.79
C LEU A 32 -0.30 4.27 -4.93
N ILE A 33 -0.36 3.41 -3.91
CA ILE A 33 0.75 3.17 -2.99
C ILE A 33 1.11 1.68 -3.04
N PRO A 34 2.33 1.31 -3.43
CA PRO A 34 2.77 -0.09 -3.38
C PRO A 34 2.67 -0.69 -1.97
N LEU A 35 2.23 -1.94 -1.90
CA LEU A 35 2.04 -2.70 -0.67
C LEU A 35 2.86 -3.98 -0.69
N VAL A 36 3.18 -4.45 0.51
CA VAL A 36 3.63 -5.84 0.71
C VAL A 36 2.48 -6.71 1.23
N ALA A 37 2.53 -8.00 0.94
CA ALA A 37 1.50 -8.95 1.38
C ALA A 37 1.32 -8.98 2.91
N ALA A 38 2.40 -8.77 3.67
CA ALA A 38 2.39 -8.73 5.14
C ALA A 38 1.57 -7.57 5.75
N GLU A 39 1.16 -6.59 4.95
CA GLU A 39 0.26 -5.51 5.39
C GLU A 39 -1.13 -5.53 4.75
N ALA A 40 -1.39 -6.44 3.80
CA ALA A 40 -2.61 -6.44 3.01
C ALA A 40 -3.87 -6.48 3.88
N SER A 41 -3.92 -7.30 4.93
CA SER A 41 -5.10 -7.39 5.82
C SER A 41 -5.39 -6.10 6.59
N ARG A 42 -4.36 -5.35 7.00
CA ARG A 42 -4.55 -4.06 7.68
C ARG A 42 -5.00 -2.99 6.69
N THR A 43 -4.43 -2.99 5.50
CA THR A 43 -4.80 -2.08 4.41
C THR A 43 -6.24 -2.31 3.94
N ALA A 44 -6.64 -3.58 3.77
CA ALA A 44 -7.95 -3.97 3.25
C ALA A 44 -9.14 -3.45 4.08
N ARG A 45 -8.91 -3.08 5.34
CA ARG A 45 -9.96 -2.54 6.21
C ARG A 45 -10.40 -1.13 5.84
N GLU A 46 -9.61 -0.40 5.06
CA GLU A 46 -9.77 1.04 4.84
C GLU A 46 -9.41 1.53 3.43
N MET A 47 -8.64 0.76 2.68
CA MET A 47 -8.15 1.13 1.35
C MET A 47 -8.37 -0.03 0.38
N PRO A 48 -8.97 0.21 -0.80
CA PRO A 48 -9.01 -0.80 -1.86
C PRO A 48 -7.59 -1.19 -2.26
N ILE A 49 -7.37 -2.49 -2.40
CA ILE A 49 -6.12 -3.07 -2.91
C ILE A 49 -6.38 -3.45 -4.37
N VAL A 50 -5.52 -3.02 -5.28
CA VAL A 50 -5.61 -3.33 -6.71
C VAL A 50 -4.27 -3.85 -7.22
N PHE A 51 -4.27 -4.53 -8.35
CA PHE A 51 -3.04 -4.99 -9.00
C PHE A 51 -2.75 -4.16 -10.25
N PRO A 52 -1.51 -3.71 -10.48
CA PRO A 52 -1.15 -2.95 -11.68
C PRO A 52 -1.25 -3.83 -12.92
N GLN A 53 -1.65 -3.27 -14.06
CA GLN A 53 -1.75 -4.02 -15.34
C GLN A 53 -0.41 -4.59 -15.82
N SER A 54 0.69 -3.86 -15.61
CA SER A 54 2.03 -4.24 -16.07
C SER A 54 2.76 -5.27 -15.20
N GLY A 55 2.07 -5.91 -14.26
CA GLY A 55 2.71 -6.70 -13.20
C GLY A 55 3.37 -5.83 -12.12
N GLY A 56 3.73 -6.44 -11.01
CA GLY A 56 4.40 -5.79 -9.88
C GLY A 56 3.70 -6.00 -8.54
N LEU A 57 4.01 -5.13 -7.58
CA LEU A 57 3.43 -5.17 -6.25
C LEU A 57 1.93 -4.81 -6.28
N PRO A 58 1.09 -5.38 -5.40
CA PRO A 58 -0.25 -4.86 -5.16
C PRO A 58 -0.17 -3.41 -4.67
N GLN A 59 -1.21 -2.63 -4.91
CA GLN A 59 -1.24 -1.21 -4.59
C GLN A 59 -2.50 -0.84 -3.82
N ALA A 60 -2.36 -0.04 -2.77
CA ALA A 60 -3.49 0.64 -2.15
C ALA A 60 -3.93 1.77 -3.07
N LEU A 61 -5.22 1.82 -3.40
CA LEU A 61 -5.85 2.98 -4.01
C LEU A 61 -6.14 4.01 -2.92
N VAL A 62 -5.57 5.19 -3.06
CA VAL A 62 -5.72 6.29 -2.08
C VAL A 62 -6.19 7.60 -2.71
N GLY A 63 -6.48 7.59 -4.01
CA GLY A 63 -7.06 8.72 -4.72
C GLY A 63 -7.73 8.29 -6.00
N VAL A 64 -8.61 9.14 -6.53
CA VAL A 64 -9.35 8.88 -7.77
C VAL A 64 -8.84 9.70 -8.96
N ASN A 65 -8.01 10.71 -8.69
CA ASN A 65 -7.34 11.53 -9.69
C ASN A 65 -5.82 11.37 -9.58
N ARG A 66 -5.13 11.50 -10.71
CA ARG A 66 -3.66 11.57 -10.70
C ARG A 66 -3.19 12.77 -9.89
N GLY A 67 -2.12 12.60 -9.11
CA GLY A 67 -1.57 13.67 -8.29
C GLY A 67 -2.38 13.96 -7.02
N GLN A 68 -3.32 13.09 -6.64
CA GLN A 68 -4.14 13.27 -5.46
C GLN A 68 -4.07 12.04 -4.54
N ASN A 69 -3.85 12.31 -3.25
CA ASN A 69 -3.97 11.36 -2.15
C ASN A 69 -5.02 11.88 -1.17
N MET A 70 -6.16 11.20 -1.11
CA MET A 70 -7.30 11.56 -0.28
C MET A 70 -7.14 11.11 1.18
N HIS A 71 -6.11 10.28 1.46
CA HIS A 71 -5.70 9.95 2.81
C HIS A 71 -4.74 10.99 3.41
N VAL A 72 -4.40 12.08 2.70
CA VAL A 72 -3.63 13.20 3.27
C VAL A 72 -4.50 14.44 3.33
N LYS A 73 -4.77 14.94 4.52
CA LYS A 73 -5.60 16.12 4.72
C LYS A 73 -4.91 17.35 4.11
N GLU A 74 -5.61 18.08 3.25
CA GLU A 74 -5.02 19.15 2.44
C GLU A 74 -4.47 20.31 3.30
N ASP A 75 -5.15 20.64 4.39
CA ASP A 75 -4.81 21.75 5.29
C ASP A 75 -3.62 21.47 6.22
N THR A 76 -3.54 20.27 6.77
CA THR A 76 -2.63 19.92 7.87
C THR A 76 -1.57 18.90 7.49
N GLY A 77 -1.73 18.23 6.34
CA GLY A 77 -0.85 17.14 5.92
C GLY A 77 -0.99 15.86 6.77
N HIS A 78 -1.95 15.79 7.69
CA HIS A 78 -2.15 14.59 8.50
C HIS A 78 -2.73 13.44 7.68
N TRP A 79 -2.35 12.21 8.04
CA TRP A 79 -2.93 11.02 7.45
C TRP A 79 -4.34 10.78 7.99
N ILE A 80 -5.27 10.43 7.10
CA ILE A 80 -6.63 10.04 7.41
C ILE A 80 -6.73 8.53 7.27
N GLY A 81 -6.95 7.83 8.38
CA GLY A 81 -6.99 6.36 8.44
C GLY A 81 -6.18 5.82 9.61
N ARG A 82 -6.46 4.58 10.02
CA ARG A 82 -5.77 3.89 11.11
C ARG A 82 -4.48 3.22 10.64
N TYR A 83 -4.39 2.87 9.36
CA TYR A 83 -3.20 2.24 8.79
C TYR A 83 -2.49 3.14 7.79
N ILE A 84 -1.17 3.26 7.94
CA ILE A 84 -0.28 3.95 7.00
C ILE A 84 0.60 2.90 6.31
N PRO A 85 0.52 2.75 4.97
CA PRO A 85 1.33 1.78 4.25
C PRO A 85 2.83 1.89 4.52
N ALA A 86 3.53 0.76 4.55
CA ALA A 86 4.97 0.72 4.81
C ALA A 86 5.78 1.57 3.81
N HIS A 87 5.31 1.63 2.55
CA HIS A 87 5.91 2.46 1.51
C HIS A 87 5.89 3.97 1.85
N ILE A 88 4.87 4.45 2.56
CA ILE A 88 4.79 5.83 3.04
C ILE A 88 5.67 6.00 4.28
N ARG A 89 5.58 5.07 5.25
CA ARG A 89 6.32 5.15 6.52
C ARG A 89 7.84 5.10 6.38
N ARG A 90 8.37 4.52 5.30
CA ARG A 90 9.82 4.46 5.06
C ARG A 90 10.43 5.81 4.65
N TYR A 91 9.62 6.76 4.17
CA TYR A 91 10.12 8.07 3.76
C TYR A 91 10.82 8.77 4.96
N PRO A 92 11.99 9.40 4.78
CA PRO A 92 12.64 9.74 3.51
C PRO A 92 13.67 8.73 3.01
N PHE A 93 13.74 7.51 3.57
CA PHE A 93 14.81 6.56 3.26
C PHE A 93 14.36 5.44 2.29
N MET A 94 15.32 4.92 1.53
CA MET A 94 15.14 3.73 0.71
C MET A 94 16.44 2.94 0.55
N LEU A 95 16.33 1.66 0.22
CA LEU A 95 17.48 0.86 -0.22
C LEU A 95 17.57 0.91 -1.74
N ALA A 96 18.79 1.07 -2.24
CA ALA A 96 19.12 0.91 -3.64
C ALA A 96 20.17 -0.20 -3.78
N ALA A 97 19.96 -1.12 -4.73
CA ALA A 97 20.97 -2.11 -5.07
C ALA A 97 22.14 -1.41 -5.76
N VAL A 98 23.36 -1.76 -5.39
CA VAL A 98 24.59 -1.28 -6.05
C VAL A 98 24.81 -2.11 -7.32
N PRO A 99 24.80 -1.50 -8.52
CA PRO A 99 25.06 -2.22 -9.75
C PRO A 99 26.46 -2.87 -9.71
N GLY A 100 26.53 -4.19 -9.94
CA GLY A 100 27.79 -4.94 -9.92
C GLY A 100 28.40 -5.16 -8.53
N GLY A 101 27.76 -4.67 -7.46
CA GLY A 101 28.19 -4.94 -6.08
C GLY A 101 27.89 -6.39 -5.69
N LYS A 102 28.92 -7.24 -5.72
CA LYS A 102 28.88 -8.55 -5.07
C LYS A 102 29.20 -8.36 -3.60
N GLY A 103 28.24 -8.65 -2.72
CA GLY A 103 28.49 -8.83 -1.30
C GLY A 103 29.38 -10.05 -1.06
N SER A 104 29.51 -10.47 0.21
CA SER A 104 30.17 -11.75 0.50
C SER A 104 29.32 -12.89 -0.07
N GLY A 105 29.70 -13.41 -1.25
CA GLY A 105 28.97 -14.45 -1.97
C GLY A 105 28.12 -13.93 -3.15
N SER A 106 26.92 -14.51 -3.34
CA SER A 106 25.96 -14.17 -4.39
C SER A 106 24.96 -13.06 -4.00
N GLU A 107 25.14 -12.43 -2.84
CA GLU A 107 24.23 -11.40 -2.35
C GLU A 107 24.48 -10.04 -3.02
N ARG A 108 23.39 -9.35 -3.40
CA ARG A 108 23.44 -7.97 -3.88
C ARG A 108 23.87 -7.05 -2.74
N GLN A 109 24.83 -6.17 -2.99
CA GLN A 109 25.14 -5.09 -2.08
C GLN A 109 24.05 -4.01 -2.17
N TYR A 110 23.57 -3.52 -1.02
CA TYR A 110 22.60 -2.43 -0.94
C TYR A 110 23.22 -1.22 -0.25
N ILE A 111 22.82 -0.03 -0.68
CA ILE A 111 23.11 1.24 -0.02
C ILE A 111 21.81 1.90 0.41
N ILE A 112 21.85 2.62 1.53
CA ILE A 112 20.75 3.49 1.95
C ILE A 112 20.87 4.78 1.15
N GLN A 113 19.78 5.17 0.51
CA GLN A 113 19.57 6.50 -0.07
C GLN A 113 18.50 7.22 0.72
N PHE A 114 18.53 8.55 0.69
CA PHE A 114 17.52 9.39 1.29
C PHE A 114 17.12 10.52 0.34
N ASP A 115 15.93 11.09 0.55
CA ASP A 115 15.50 12.31 -0.13
C ASP A 115 16.13 13.55 0.54
N ALA A 116 17.06 14.20 -0.14
CA ALA A 116 17.79 15.35 0.40
C ALA A 116 16.91 16.60 0.61
N GLU A 117 15.76 16.67 -0.08
CA GLU A 117 14.78 17.75 0.11
C GLU A 117 13.72 17.41 1.18
N ALA A 118 13.90 16.32 1.93
CA ALA A 118 12.92 15.94 2.95
C ALA A 118 13.02 16.84 4.18
N SER A 119 11.89 17.45 4.55
CA SER A 119 11.73 18.20 5.81
C SER A 119 12.05 17.39 7.08
N HIS A 120 12.06 16.07 6.96
CA HIS A 120 12.46 15.12 8.01
C HIS A 120 13.94 15.27 8.40
N LEU A 121 14.76 15.97 7.61
CA LEU A 121 16.20 16.07 7.78
C LEU A 121 16.69 17.49 8.12
N GLU A 122 15.80 18.48 8.21
CA GLU A 122 16.15 19.92 8.20
C GLU A 122 16.51 20.53 9.56
N ARG A 123 16.85 19.77 10.60
CA ARG A 123 16.93 20.34 11.96
C ARG A 123 18.04 19.78 12.84
N PRO A 124 18.66 20.61 13.72
CA PRO A 124 19.63 20.14 14.70
C PRO A 124 18.98 19.36 15.86
N ASP A 125 17.64 19.40 16.02
CA ASP A 125 16.89 18.76 17.12
C ASP A 125 16.45 17.31 16.82
N GLY A 126 16.83 16.75 15.68
CA GLY A 126 16.51 15.38 15.29
C GLY A 126 17.46 14.32 15.87
N LEU A 127 17.13 13.06 15.62
CA LEU A 127 17.93 11.91 16.00
C LEU A 127 19.18 11.81 15.12
N ALA A 128 20.36 11.69 15.72
CA ALA A 128 21.60 11.50 14.97
C ALA A 128 21.59 10.16 14.21
N LEU A 129 22.01 10.18 12.94
CA LEU A 129 22.19 8.97 12.13
C LEU A 129 23.60 8.38 12.29
N PHE A 130 24.58 9.24 12.52
CA PHE A 130 25.97 8.86 12.80
C PHE A 130 26.44 9.48 14.12
N ASP A 131 27.35 8.79 14.79
CA ASP A 131 28.05 9.32 15.97
C ASP A 131 29.30 10.14 15.57
N ASP A 132 30.00 10.67 16.58
CA ASP A 132 31.21 11.49 16.41
C ASP A 132 32.38 10.72 15.77
N GLN A 133 32.35 9.39 15.78
CA GLN A 133 33.32 8.51 15.12
C GLN A 133 32.89 8.09 13.71
N GLY A 134 31.73 8.58 13.25
CA GLY A 134 31.15 8.23 11.95
C GLY A 134 30.53 6.83 11.90
N GLN A 135 30.26 6.20 13.05
CA GLN A 135 29.57 4.92 13.13
C GLN A 135 28.05 5.11 13.14
N ALA A 136 27.30 4.10 12.67
CA ALA A 136 25.84 4.13 12.64
C ALA A 136 25.26 4.09 14.06
N THR A 137 24.41 5.06 14.38
CA THR A 137 23.67 5.09 15.66
C THR A 137 22.57 4.01 15.69
N GLU A 138 21.97 3.78 16.85
CA GLU A 138 20.79 2.90 16.99
C GLU A 138 19.64 3.32 16.05
N THR A 139 19.48 4.63 15.82
CA THR A 139 18.45 5.15 14.89
C THR A 139 18.71 4.68 13.47
N LEU A 140 19.95 4.82 12.98
CA LEU A 140 20.31 4.37 11.63
C LEU A 140 20.22 2.84 11.50
N GLN A 141 20.63 2.09 12.52
CA GLN A 141 20.50 0.63 12.53
C GLN A 141 19.03 0.18 12.48
N GLN A 142 18.14 0.87 13.20
CA GLN A 142 16.70 0.60 13.13
C GLN A 142 16.13 0.90 11.73
N ILE A 143 16.52 2.04 11.13
CA ILE A 143 16.14 2.38 9.75
C ILE A 143 16.61 1.28 8.79
N GLN A 144 17.87 0.86 8.88
CA GLN A 144 18.44 -0.21 8.05
C GLN A 144 17.64 -1.52 8.18
N LYS A 145 17.28 -1.91 9.41
CA LYS A 145 16.47 -3.12 9.67
C LYS A 145 15.09 -3.01 9.03
N VAL A 146 14.41 -1.87 9.17
CA VAL A 146 13.09 -1.63 8.57
C VAL A 146 13.17 -1.72 7.05
N LEU A 147 14.13 -1.05 6.43
CA LEU A 147 14.26 -1.05 4.97
C LEU A 147 14.62 -2.43 4.43
N THR A 148 15.52 -3.16 5.09
CA THR A 148 15.91 -4.52 4.67
C THR A 148 14.73 -5.49 4.77
N ASN A 149 13.94 -5.39 5.85
CA ASN A 149 12.73 -6.19 5.99
C ASN A 149 11.71 -5.85 4.91
N LEU A 150 11.51 -4.57 4.60
CA LEU A 150 10.57 -4.14 3.57
C LEU A 150 11.01 -4.64 2.18
N GLU A 151 12.30 -4.60 1.87
CA GLU A 151 12.82 -5.11 0.60
C GLU A 151 12.63 -6.63 0.47
N ARG A 152 12.86 -7.39 1.54
CA ARG A 152 12.56 -8.83 1.57
C ARG A 152 11.07 -9.10 1.34
N GLU A 153 10.19 -8.34 2.01
CA GLU A 153 8.75 -8.47 1.81
C GLU A 153 8.31 -8.05 0.40
N ASN A 154 8.98 -7.09 -0.24
CA ASN A 154 8.74 -6.76 -1.65
C ASN A 154 9.02 -7.98 -2.54
N TYR A 155 10.19 -8.62 -2.42
CA TYR A 155 10.53 -9.82 -3.20
C TYR A 155 9.53 -10.96 -2.95
N ARG A 156 9.20 -11.23 -1.69
CA ARG A 156 8.20 -12.25 -1.34
C ARG A 156 6.86 -11.94 -2.00
N THR A 157 6.40 -10.70 -1.91
CA THR A 157 5.11 -10.26 -2.47
C THR A 157 5.08 -10.37 -3.99
N LEU A 158 6.16 -10.01 -4.68
CA LEU A 158 6.28 -10.20 -6.12
C LEU A 158 6.15 -11.67 -6.51
N GLY A 159 6.75 -12.59 -5.73
CA GLY A 159 6.58 -14.03 -5.92
C GLY A 159 5.12 -14.47 -5.79
N LEU A 160 4.41 -13.99 -4.76
CA LEU A 160 2.99 -14.29 -4.58
C LEU A 160 2.13 -13.77 -5.74
N VAL A 161 2.36 -12.54 -6.19
CA VAL A 161 1.62 -11.98 -7.34
C VAL A 161 1.88 -12.79 -8.60
N ALA A 162 3.14 -13.19 -8.85
CA ALA A 162 3.49 -14.02 -9.99
C ALA A 162 2.79 -15.40 -9.95
N GLU A 163 2.61 -16.00 -8.77
CA GLU A 163 1.81 -17.22 -8.62
C GLU A 163 0.36 -17.00 -9.06
N LEU A 164 -0.27 -15.89 -8.65
CA LEU A 164 -1.65 -15.55 -9.04
C LEU A 164 -1.78 -15.29 -10.54
N GLU A 165 -0.79 -14.63 -11.15
CA GLU A 165 -0.73 -14.39 -12.59
C GLU A 165 -0.59 -15.69 -13.38
N ALA A 166 0.29 -16.60 -12.93
CA ALA A 166 0.57 -17.86 -13.61
C ALA A 166 -0.66 -18.79 -13.72
N ILE A 167 -1.58 -18.71 -12.76
CA ILE A 167 -2.83 -19.48 -12.76
C ILE A 167 -4.01 -18.70 -13.36
N GLY A 168 -3.78 -17.51 -13.90
CA GLY A 168 -4.83 -16.70 -14.54
C GLY A 168 -5.85 -16.08 -13.58
N LEU A 169 -5.49 -15.89 -12.29
CA LEU A 169 -6.42 -15.39 -11.28
C LEU A 169 -6.64 -13.87 -11.35
N LEU A 170 -5.71 -13.13 -11.96
CA LEU A 170 -5.78 -11.68 -12.08
C LEU A 170 -6.27 -11.28 -13.47
N ALA A 171 -7.40 -10.57 -13.51
CA ALA A 171 -8.02 -10.14 -14.76
C ALA A 171 -8.17 -8.61 -14.80
N GLU A 172 -7.97 -8.03 -15.99
CA GLU A 172 -8.18 -6.61 -16.20
C GLU A 172 -9.64 -6.24 -15.97
N ARG A 173 -9.87 -5.16 -15.22
CA ARG A 173 -11.19 -4.67 -14.87
C ARG A 173 -11.20 -3.16 -14.83
N GLN A 174 -12.40 -2.60 -14.95
CA GLN A 174 -12.67 -1.21 -14.59
C GLN A 174 -13.38 -1.21 -13.25
N ILE A 175 -12.99 -0.31 -12.36
CA ILE A 175 -13.69 -0.11 -11.08
C ILE A 175 -14.36 1.25 -11.08
N LEU A 176 -15.51 1.32 -10.44
CA LEU A 176 -16.18 2.56 -10.08
C LEU A 176 -15.89 2.84 -8.60
N VAL A 177 -15.36 4.02 -8.30
CA VAL A 177 -15.22 4.53 -6.94
C VAL A 177 -16.37 5.49 -6.69
N GLY A 178 -17.17 5.24 -5.64
CA GLY A 178 -18.42 5.96 -5.38
C GLY A 178 -19.59 5.47 -6.23
N GLU A 179 -20.61 6.29 -6.39
CA GLU A 179 -21.88 5.93 -7.05
C GLU A 179 -22.00 6.55 -8.45
N GLU A 180 -22.53 5.77 -9.41
CA GLU A 180 -22.77 6.22 -10.78
C GLU A 180 -23.85 7.30 -10.79
N GLY A 181 -23.63 8.38 -11.56
CA GLY A 181 -24.52 9.54 -11.56
C GLY A 181 -24.41 10.46 -10.34
N LYS A 182 -23.73 10.05 -9.26
CA LYS A 182 -23.51 10.85 -8.03
C LYS A 182 -22.05 11.29 -7.82
N GLY A 183 -21.33 11.56 -8.91
CA GLY A 183 -19.93 12.03 -8.86
C GLY A 183 -18.86 10.93 -8.84
N GLY A 184 -19.27 9.65 -8.91
CA GLY A 184 -18.35 8.52 -8.95
C GLY A 184 -17.33 8.58 -10.10
N LYS A 185 -16.15 7.98 -9.88
CA LYS A 185 -15.03 7.98 -10.83
C LYS A 185 -14.70 6.58 -11.30
N ARG A 186 -14.61 6.40 -12.62
CA ARG A 186 -14.17 5.15 -13.24
C ARG A 186 -12.65 5.12 -13.35
N LEU A 187 -12.04 4.05 -12.84
CA LEU A 187 -10.61 3.79 -12.95
C LEU A 187 -10.37 2.59 -13.87
N THR A 188 -9.34 2.70 -14.70
CA THR A 188 -8.90 1.69 -15.67
C THR A 188 -7.41 1.39 -15.47
N GLY A 189 -6.87 0.40 -16.20
CA GLY A 189 -5.44 0.06 -16.13
C GLY A 189 -5.05 -0.71 -14.87
N ILE A 190 -6.02 -1.41 -14.28
CA ILE A 190 -5.82 -2.26 -13.09
C ILE A 190 -6.35 -3.66 -13.34
N ARG A 191 -5.91 -4.60 -12.50
CA ARG A 191 -6.39 -5.96 -12.42
C ARG A 191 -6.96 -6.24 -11.05
N LEU A 192 -7.97 -7.09 -11.01
CA LEU A 192 -8.60 -7.61 -9.81
C LEU A 192 -8.56 -9.14 -9.85
N VAL A 193 -8.79 -9.77 -8.70
CA VAL A 193 -9.04 -11.21 -8.64
C VAL A 193 -10.34 -11.53 -9.38
N ASP A 194 -10.30 -12.54 -10.24
CA ASP A 194 -11.50 -13.11 -10.84
C ASP A 194 -12.09 -14.16 -9.90
N GLU A 195 -13.21 -13.82 -9.23
CA GLU A 195 -13.88 -14.68 -8.26
C GLU A 195 -14.39 -15.99 -8.88
N LYS A 196 -14.76 -16.00 -10.17
CA LYS A 196 -15.17 -17.23 -10.85
C LYS A 196 -13.98 -18.14 -11.08
N ALA A 197 -12.83 -17.57 -11.47
CA ALA A 197 -11.59 -18.33 -11.60
C ALA A 197 -11.12 -18.86 -10.23
N LEU A 198 -11.27 -18.08 -9.16
CA LEU A 198 -10.97 -18.51 -7.79
C LEU A 198 -11.84 -19.68 -7.35
N ALA A 199 -13.15 -19.61 -7.58
CA ALA A 199 -14.09 -20.67 -7.23
C ALA A 199 -13.88 -21.96 -8.06
N ALA A 200 -13.30 -21.84 -9.26
CA ALA A 200 -13.03 -22.97 -10.14
C ALA A 200 -11.65 -23.63 -9.92
N LEU A 201 -10.84 -23.15 -8.96
CA LEU A 201 -9.55 -23.75 -8.66
C LEU A 201 -9.72 -25.17 -8.09
N ASP A 202 -8.86 -26.09 -8.53
CA ASP A 202 -8.78 -27.41 -7.92
C ASP A 202 -8.14 -27.36 -6.52
N ASP A 203 -8.45 -28.35 -5.68
CA ASP A 203 -7.96 -28.47 -4.30
C ASP A 203 -6.42 -28.36 -4.22
N GLY A 204 -5.71 -28.94 -5.19
CA GLY A 204 -4.25 -28.92 -5.22
C GLY A 204 -3.70 -27.53 -5.44
N THR A 205 -4.27 -26.78 -6.38
CA THR A 205 -3.91 -25.37 -6.62
C THR A 205 -4.28 -24.49 -5.43
N LEU A 206 -5.48 -24.65 -4.86
CA LEU A 206 -5.90 -23.91 -3.68
C LEU A 206 -4.97 -24.17 -2.47
N ALA A 207 -4.58 -25.43 -2.24
CA ALA A 207 -3.65 -25.81 -1.18
C ALA A 207 -2.26 -25.17 -1.36
N LYS A 208 -1.79 -25.03 -2.60
CA LYS A 208 -0.53 -24.32 -2.91
C LYS A 208 -0.63 -22.84 -2.54
N LEU A 209 -1.70 -22.15 -2.96
CA LEU A 209 -1.92 -20.73 -2.64
C LEU A 209 -2.02 -20.48 -1.13
N ARG A 210 -2.66 -21.40 -0.40
CA ARG A 210 -2.69 -21.36 1.07
C ARG A 210 -1.29 -21.47 1.66
N THR A 211 -0.49 -22.40 1.15
CA THR A 211 0.87 -22.69 1.67
C THR A 211 1.85 -21.56 1.40
N SER A 212 1.80 -20.92 0.22
CA SER A 212 2.65 -19.75 -0.09
C SER A 212 2.20 -18.48 0.65
N GLY A 213 0.91 -18.42 0.98
CA GLY A 213 0.24 -17.25 1.56
C GLY A 213 -0.37 -16.32 0.51
N ALA A 214 -0.34 -16.70 -0.78
CA ALA A 214 -1.00 -15.95 -1.85
C ALA A 214 -2.53 -15.91 -1.64
N LEU A 215 -3.12 -16.97 -1.06
CA LEU A 215 -4.55 -17.00 -0.75
C LEU A 215 -4.96 -15.91 0.25
N ALA A 216 -4.12 -15.62 1.24
CA ALA A 216 -4.39 -14.53 2.19
C ALA A 216 -4.36 -13.15 1.52
N LEU A 217 -3.48 -12.95 0.53
CA LEU A 217 -3.44 -11.73 -0.27
C LEU A 217 -4.70 -11.60 -1.15
N VAL A 218 -5.17 -12.71 -1.73
CA VAL A 218 -6.42 -12.77 -2.51
C VAL A 218 -7.62 -12.32 -1.65
N TYR A 219 -7.81 -12.90 -0.47
CA TYR A 219 -8.93 -12.51 0.38
C TYR A 219 -8.81 -11.08 0.92
N ALA A 220 -7.60 -10.63 1.27
CA ALA A 220 -7.39 -9.23 1.63
C ALA A 220 -7.78 -8.29 0.49
N HIS A 221 -7.44 -8.63 -0.75
CA HIS A 221 -7.89 -7.90 -1.92
C HIS A 221 -9.42 -7.89 -2.04
N LEU A 222 -10.09 -9.04 -2.02
CA LEU A 222 -11.55 -9.11 -2.17
C LEU A 222 -12.28 -8.30 -1.09
N MET A 223 -11.89 -8.46 0.18
CA MET A 223 -12.48 -7.70 1.29
C MET A 223 -12.22 -6.19 1.16
N SER A 224 -11.09 -5.80 0.57
CA SER A 224 -10.76 -4.39 0.37
C SER A 224 -11.67 -3.69 -0.64
N LEU A 225 -12.31 -4.43 -1.54
CA LEU A 225 -13.16 -3.84 -2.58
C LEU A 225 -14.42 -3.20 -2.02
N ASN A 226 -14.85 -3.59 -0.80
CA ASN A 226 -15.97 -2.94 -0.11
C ASN A 226 -15.71 -1.42 0.06
N ASN A 227 -14.45 -1.03 0.32
CA ASN A 227 -14.07 0.38 0.47
C ASN A 227 -14.29 1.23 -0.80
N LEU A 228 -14.56 0.63 -1.97
CA LEU A 228 -14.92 1.35 -3.19
C LEU A 228 -16.33 1.97 -3.11
N LYS A 229 -17.22 1.39 -2.28
CA LYS A 229 -18.60 1.81 -2.09
C LYS A 229 -18.80 2.66 -0.85
N ASP A 230 -18.20 2.29 0.28
CA ASP A 230 -18.46 2.89 1.60
C ASP A 230 -17.22 3.48 2.29
N GLY A 231 -16.03 3.26 1.72
CA GLY A 231 -14.77 3.72 2.26
C GLY A 231 -14.53 5.23 2.06
N LEU A 232 -13.39 5.70 2.55
CA LEU A 232 -13.01 7.12 2.51
C LEU A 232 -13.11 7.73 1.11
N LEU A 233 -12.61 7.01 0.10
CA LEU A 233 -12.62 7.48 -1.28
C LEU A 233 -14.05 7.66 -1.80
N ALA A 234 -14.93 6.70 -1.52
CA ALA A 234 -16.33 6.77 -1.94
C ALA A 234 -17.03 7.98 -1.32
N GLN A 235 -16.88 8.16 0.00
CA GLN A 235 -17.47 9.27 0.75
C GLN A 235 -17.03 10.64 0.21
N MET A 236 -15.74 10.80 -0.08
CA MET A 236 -15.18 12.05 -0.57
C MET A 236 -15.45 12.30 -2.07
N THR A 237 -15.86 11.29 -2.85
CA THR A 237 -16.29 11.46 -4.24
C THR A 237 -17.76 11.79 -4.41
N ARG A 238 -18.57 11.60 -3.37
CA ARG A 238 -19.98 11.98 -3.41
C ARG A 238 -20.08 13.50 -3.54
N THR A 239 -20.90 13.96 -4.48
CA THR A 239 -21.31 15.36 -4.51
C THR A 239 -22.07 15.67 -3.22
N PRO A 240 -21.74 16.73 -2.48
CA PRO A 240 -22.46 17.11 -1.27
C PRO A 240 -23.78 17.79 -1.65
N ASP A 241 -24.70 17.03 -2.25
CA ASP A 241 -26.10 17.46 -2.36
C ASP A 241 -26.97 16.24 -2.72
N VAL A 242 -27.49 15.63 -1.67
CA VAL A 242 -28.79 14.98 -1.46
C VAL A 242 -28.57 14.25 -0.15
N ALA A 243 -29.12 14.77 0.96
CA ALA A 243 -29.25 13.96 2.15
C ALA A 243 -30.06 12.72 1.74
N ASP A 244 -29.47 11.53 1.86
CA ASP A 244 -30.23 10.31 1.63
C ASP A 244 -31.46 10.38 2.56
N PRO A 245 -32.69 10.21 2.03
CA PRO A 245 -33.85 10.13 2.88
C PRO A 245 -33.61 9.04 3.94
N PRO A 246 -34.15 9.18 5.16
CA PRO A 246 -34.02 8.13 6.17
C PRO A 246 -34.51 6.82 5.56
N MET A 247 -33.63 5.82 5.59
CA MET A 247 -33.91 4.48 5.07
C MET A 247 -35.20 3.97 5.71
N SER A 248 -36.15 3.56 4.89
CA SER A 248 -37.40 2.99 5.39
C SER A 248 -37.16 1.60 5.99
N LEU A 249 -38.04 1.15 6.91
CA LEU A 249 -37.95 -0.21 7.45
C LEU A 249 -38.06 -1.26 6.34
N ASP A 250 -38.91 -1.00 5.34
CA ASP A 250 -39.05 -1.89 4.19
C ASP A 250 -37.77 -1.94 3.34
N GLU A 251 -37.04 -0.83 3.19
CA GLU A 251 -35.72 -0.87 2.53
C GLU A 251 -34.65 -1.56 3.38
N LEU A 252 -34.71 -1.42 4.71
CA LEU A 252 -33.75 -2.01 5.65
C LEU A 252 -33.86 -3.54 5.74
N PHE A 253 -35.06 -4.11 5.55
CA PHE A 253 -35.33 -5.55 5.72
C PHE A 253 -35.64 -6.28 4.40
N ASN A 254 -35.54 -5.61 3.25
CA ASN A 254 -35.81 -6.20 1.94
C ASN A 254 -34.53 -6.34 1.07
N GLU A 255 -33.35 -6.08 1.63
CA GLU A 255 -32.11 -6.70 1.15
C GLU A 255 -32.29 -8.21 1.41
N GLY A 256 -32.38 -9.00 0.34
CA GLY A 256 -33.04 -10.31 0.32
C GLY A 256 -32.65 -11.27 1.46
N ASP A 257 -33.60 -12.13 1.84
CA ASP A 257 -33.56 -13.17 2.88
C ASP A 257 -32.33 -14.11 2.92
N ASP A 258 -31.33 -13.92 2.05
CA ASP A 258 -30.13 -14.75 1.90
C ASP A 258 -28.89 -14.20 2.65
N ASP A 259 -28.89 -12.98 3.20
CA ASP A 259 -27.68 -12.35 3.75
C ASP A 259 -27.13 -12.96 5.06
N PHE A 260 -27.89 -13.83 5.71
CA PHE A 260 -27.51 -14.45 7.00
C PHE A 260 -27.52 -15.98 7.01
N ALA A 261 -27.82 -16.62 5.87
CA ALA A 261 -27.80 -18.08 5.77
C ALA A 261 -26.36 -18.57 5.54
N PHE A 262 -25.63 -18.83 6.64
CA PHE A 262 -24.40 -19.62 6.58
C PHE A 262 -24.77 -21.10 6.61
N ASP A 263 -24.82 -21.74 5.44
CA ASP A 263 -24.90 -23.19 5.36
C ASP A 263 -23.50 -23.78 5.61
N PHE A 264 -23.37 -24.52 6.71
CA PHE A 264 -22.11 -25.16 7.11
C PHE A 264 -21.98 -26.60 6.59
N ASP A 265 -23.01 -27.12 5.91
CA ASP A 265 -23.03 -28.50 5.43
C ASP A 265 -22.86 -28.53 3.90
N SER A 266 -21.60 -28.65 3.46
CA SER A 266 -21.22 -29.09 2.10
C SER A 266 -19.89 -29.81 2.12
#